data_AF-A0A951V751-F1
#
_entry.id   AF-A0A951V751-F1
#
_cell.length_a   1.000
_cell.length_b   1.000
_cell.length_c   1.000
_cell.angle_alpha   90.00
_cell.angle_beta   90.00
_cell.angle_gamma   90.00
#
_symmetry.space_group_name_H-M   'P 1'
#
loop_
_entity.id
_entity.type
_entity.pdbx_description
1 polymer ?
#
loop_
_entity_poly.entity_id
_entity_poly.type
_entity_poly.pdbx_seq_one_letter_code
_entity_poly.pdbx_strand_id
1 'polypeptide(L)'
;INENNNINNELKEFGEINKTLEFYSKSNELVKINSTIIIENFNHDKSIFIIGKEVQSKQYTMEILEDLLDNINVCTFAIDANGKYLYVNKPFTEMLDKKREDIIGSYNSDNWEYHIYNAFEKNNNEVFESKSPKIFNEKLIYDNDIHWYESYKAPIFDENKKPKYIVAKSKNIDLSKITSEELYKNYNRVKVENDLSDTSKKSVDLNEILKNIGEHILDYTKADGISMLLYDSDKEGLIPTVKLKNAKINLKNIECIPLKKSIVYSGKYRSYFNCIFTKDKIPNLSSSDYNCIDELYYYGNYVIELNDEFIGLVGLSYKNGNAPKFNSDEYMKYICNKIAMIIKNIRLSNEVSIENKKRKHTEKELQRYLNISVDLVAIVGKDKYFKRLSPNWCDVLGWTEEELLSMPIVDIIHPKDLENLIKKNKLDSKECKITRNIIRYRHKNGKYIYLEWSSEYICDEEVYVTTARDITRNLEIEKEKRTLEEAVQIEVVKNEFFSNISHEFRTPINIILGTMQVINKNIDKNNIQINNLKKHTKYIKQNSYRLLRLVN
;
A
#
# COMPACT_ATOMS: atom_id res chain seq x y z
N ILE A 1 57.70 2.15 59.56
CA ILE A 1 58.89 1.41 59.08
C ILE A 1 59.28 0.45 60.20
N ASN A 2 59.16 -0.86 59.98
CA ASN A 2 59.55 -1.86 60.99
C ASN A 2 61.06 -1.74 61.29
N GLU A 3 61.43 -1.85 62.56
CA GLU A 3 62.80 -1.70 63.09
C GLU A 3 63.83 -2.69 62.50
N ASN A 4 63.39 -3.68 61.72
CA ASN A 4 64.26 -4.67 61.08
C ASN A 4 64.69 -4.34 59.64
N ASN A 5 64.19 -3.28 59.01
CA ASN A 5 64.68 -2.82 57.70
C ASN A 5 65.60 -1.63 57.89
N ASN A 6 66.90 -1.93 58.00
CA ASN A 6 67.96 -1.01 58.38
C ASN A 6 68.34 -0.04 57.24
N ILE A 7 67.39 0.77 56.80
CA ILE A 7 67.60 1.85 55.82
C ILE A 7 68.67 2.83 56.35
N ASN A 8 68.71 3.06 57.66
CA ASN A 8 69.71 3.92 58.31
C ASN A 8 71.17 3.44 58.15
N ASN A 9 71.41 2.14 57.97
CA ASN A 9 72.76 1.60 57.78
C ASN A 9 73.26 1.71 56.33
N GLU A 10 72.37 1.78 55.35
CA GLU A 10 72.69 1.97 53.93
C GLU A 10 72.86 3.46 53.54
N LEU A 11 72.31 4.39 54.34
CA LEU A 11 72.25 5.85 54.06
C LEU A 11 73.48 6.65 54.56
N LYS A 12 74.69 6.08 54.50
CA LYS A 12 75.88 6.69 55.14
C LYS A 12 76.57 7.82 54.36
N GLU A 13 76.27 8.04 53.08
CA GLU A 13 76.83 9.15 52.29
C GLU A 13 75.77 9.82 51.41
N PHE A 14 76.02 11.07 50.99
CA PHE A 14 75.15 11.79 50.04
C PHE A 14 75.07 10.98 48.74
N GLY A 15 73.87 10.54 48.38
CA GLY A 15 73.67 9.69 47.20
C GLY A 15 72.20 9.38 46.94
N GLU A 16 71.94 8.94 45.71
CA GLU A 16 70.65 8.46 45.23
C GLU A 16 70.59 6.93 45.34
N ILE A 17 69.58 6.40 46.01
CA ILE A 17 69.36 4.96 46.17
C ILE A 17 68.00 4.58 45.59
N ASN A 18 67.99 3.66 44.62
CA ASN A 18 66.76 3.10 44.07
C ASN A 18 66.39 1.79 44.81
N LYS A 19 65.25 1.76 45.50
CA LYS A 19 64.78 0.61 46.28
C LYS A 19 63.25 0.51 46.25
N THR A 20 62.71 -0.70 46.21
CA THR A 20 61.27 -0.92 46.40
C THR A 20 60.94 -0.82 47.89
N LEU A 21 60.07 0.11 48.25
CA LEU A 21 59.60 0.33 49.61
C LEU A 21 58.14 -0.14 49.74
N GLU A 22 57.80 -0.66 50.91
CA GLU A 22 56.44 -1.08 51.26
C GLU A 22 55.80 0.00 52.14
N PHE A 23 54.65 0.51 51.71
CA PHE A 23 53.84 1.50 52.42
C PHE A 23 52.47 0.92 52.75
N TYR A 24 51.88 1.35 53.86
CA TYR A 24 50.47 1.06 54.12
C TYR A 24 49.60 2.18 53.55
N SER A 25 48.59 1.81 52.75
CA SER A 25 47.58 2.74 52.28
C SER A 25 46.69 3.22 53.43
N LYS A 26 45.84 4.23 53.18
CA LYS A 26 44.80 4.64 54.16
C LYS A 26 43.78 3.54 54.46
N SER A 27 43.64 2.54 53.57
CA SER A 27 42.82 1.33 53.77
C SER A 27 43.58 0.20 54.48
N ASN A 28 44.81 0.45 54.95
CA ASN A 28 45.69 -0.51 55.61
C ASN A 28 46.17 -1.66 54.69
N GLU A 29 46.14 -1.45 53.38
CA GLU A 29 46.69 -2.39 52.40
C GLU A 29 48.17 -2.12 52.17
N LEU A 30 48.95 -3.18 51.99
CA LEU A 30 50.39 -3.09 51.72
C LEU A 30 50.61 -2.74 50.24
N VAL A 31 51.15 -1.56 49.97
CA VAL A 31 51.46 -1.07 48.62
C VAL A 31 52.97 -1.04 48.41
N LYS A 32 53.43 -1.69 47.34
CA LYS A 32 54.84 -1.68 46.93
C LYS A 32 55.09 -0.51 45.98
N ILE A 33 55.99 0.37 46.35
CA ILE A 33 56.34 1.56 45.57
C ILE A 33 57.82 1.44 45.19
N ASN A 34 58.11 1.57 43.89
CA ASN A 34 59.49 1.72 43.45
C ASN A 34 59.91 3.15 43.79
N SER A 35 60.85 3.27 44.70
CA SER A 35 61.22 4.55 45.29
C SER A 35 62.67 4.89 44.98
N THR A 36 62.87 6.14 44.58
CA THR A 36 64.17 6.79 44.57
C THR A 36 64.31 7.57 45.87
N ILE A 37 65.28 7.18 46.68
CA ILE A 37 65.59 7.81 47.97
C ILE A 37 66.78 8.74 47.76
N ILE A 38 66.58 10.03 48.03
CA ILE A 38 67.60 11.07 47.90
C ILE A 38 67.82 11.71 49.26
N ILE A 39 69.06 11.87 49.68
CA ILE A 39 69.41 12.60 50.91
C ILE A 39 70.00 13.95 50.52
N GLU A 40 69.32 15.04 50.87
CA GLU A 40 69.78 16.40 50.60
C GLU A 40 69.50 17.32 51.80
N ASN A 41 70.19 18.46 51.85
CA ASN A 41 69.92 19.49 52.86
C ASN A 41 68.74 20.34 52.39
N PHE A 42 67.65 20.34 53.16
CA PHE A 42 66.48 21.17 52.93
C PHE A 42 66.23 22.02 54.17
N ASN A 43 66.17 23.34 54.01
CA ASN A 43 66.05 24.29 55.12
C ASN A 43 67.10 24.12 56.23
N HIS A 44 68.36 23.89 55.85
CA HIS A 44 69.51 23.70 56.76
C HIS A 44 69.49 22.39 57.58
N ASP A 45 68.48 21.55 57.37
CA ASP A 45 68.38 20.22 57.98
C ASP A 45 68.59 19.12 56.93
N LYS A 46 69.29 18.05 57.33
CA LYS A 46 69.48 16.87 56.49
C LYS A 46 68.15 16.12 56.35
N SER A 47 67.60 16.12 55.14
CA SER A 47 66.27 15.57 54.83
C SER A 47 66.37 14.36 53.90
N ILE A 48 65.44 13.42 54.05
CA ILE A 48 65.30 12.25 53.18
C ILE A 48 64.08 12.47 52.27
N PHE A 49 64.32 12.59 50.98
CA PHE A 49 63.28 12.65 49.96
C PHE A 49 63.05 11.24 49.41
N ILE A 50 61.79 10.80 49.41
CA ILE A 50 61.39 9.52 48.82
C ILE A 50 60.46 9.83 47.66
N ILE A 51 60.96 9.69 46.44
CA ILE A 51 60.19 9.88 45.22
C ILE A 51 59.71 8.51 44.76
N GLY A 52 58.43 8.24 44.99
CA GLY A 52 57.81 6.97 44.63
C GLY A 52 57.08 7.04 43.29
N LYS A 53 57.31 6.06 42.42
CA LYS A 53 56.39 5.74 41.33
C LYS A 53 55.61 4.50 41.73
N GLU A 54 54.29 4.64 41.86
CA GLU A 54 53.41 3.52 42.16
C GLU A 54 53.64 2.40 41.14
N VAL A 55 54.04 1.23 41.63
CA VAL A 55 54.11 0.03 40.78
C VAL A 55 52.65 -0.33 40.54
N GLN A 56 52.13 -0.03 39.36
CA GLN A 56 50.75 -0.34 38.97
C GLN A 56 50.46 -1.83 39.21
N SER A 57 49.94 -2.19 40.38
CA SER A 57 49.19 -3.42 40.54
C SER A 57 47.89 -3.18 39.78
N LYS A 58 47.76 -3.74 38.58
CA LYS A 58 46.47 -3.78 37.88
C LYS A 58 45.44 -4.31 38.89
N GLN A 59 44.39 -3.53 39.16
CA GLN A 59 43.37 -3.88 40.15
C GLN A 59 42.54 -5.12 39.75
N TYR A 60 42.67 -5.58 38.51
CA TYR A 60 41.95 -6.74 37.96
C TYR A 60 42.89 -7.92 37.75
N THR A 61 42.44 -9.11 38.12
CA THR A 61 43.12 -10.39 37.86
C THR A 61 42.72 -10.95 36.50
N MET A 62 43.48 -11.92 35.99
CA MET A 62 43.10 -12.65 34.77
C MET A 62 41.74 -13.33 34.93
N GLU A 63 41.50 -13.92 36.10
CA GLU A 63 40.23 -14.58 36.45
C GLU A 63 39.04 -13.63 36.33
N ILE A 64 39.14 -12.40 36.86
CA ILE A 64 38.07 -11.38 36.72
C ILE A 64 37.80 -11.02 35.24
N LEU A 65 38.84 -10.96 34.42
CA LEU A 65 38.70 -10.66 32.99
C LEU A 65 38.06 -11.83 32.22
N GLU A 66 38.44 -13.07 32.55
CA GLU A 66 37.85 -14.27 31.97
C GLU A 66 36.39 -14.41 32.37
N ASP A 67 36.06 -14.22 33.65
CA ASP A 67 34.68 -14.20 34.13
C ASP A 67 33.85 -13.13 33.41
N LEU A 68 34.41 -11.93 33.22
CA LEU A 68 33.74 -10.89 32.46
C LEU A 68 33.45 -11.37 31.04
N LEU A 69 34.45 -11.87 30.32
CA LEU A 69 34.33 -12.29 28.92
C LEU A 69 33.40 -13.51 28.74
N ASP A 70 33.44 -14.47 29.66
CA ASP A 70 32.62 -15.68 29.64
C ASP A 70 31.14 -15.41 29.91
N ASN A 71 30.83 -14.33 30.63
CA ASN A 71 29.46 -13.92 30.92
C ASN A 71 28.89 -12.90 29.91
N ILE A 72 29.69 -12.40 28.96
CA ILE A 72 29.13 -11.63 27.83
C ILE A 72 28.44 -12.63 26.88
N ASN A 73 27.17 -12.41 26.57
CA ASN A 73 26.40 -13.24 25.64
C ASN A 73 26.74 -12.99 24.14
N VAL A 74 28.03 -12.95 23.80
CA VAL A 74 28.55 -12.91 22.43
C VAL A 74 29.82 -13.73 22.34
N CYS A 75 30.07 -14.35 21.20
CA CYS A 75 31.30 -15.09 20.94
C CYS A 75 32.46 -14.10 20.89
N THR A 76 33.44 -14.23 21.79
CA THR A 76 34.60 -13.34 21.86
C THR A 76 35.87 -14.16 21.75
N PHE A 77 36.80 -13.72 20.90
CA PHE A 77 38.03 -14.44 20.64
C PHE A 77 39.17 -13.50 20.26
N ALA A 78 40.40 -13.97 20.40
CA ALA A 78 41.59 -13.31 19.90
C ALA A 78 42.36 -14.26 18.98
N ILE A 79 42.88 -13.73 17.86
CA ILE A 79 43.66 -14.49 16.88
C ILE A 79 44.92 -13.72 16.50
N ASP A 80 46.04 -14.41 16.32
CA ASP A 80 47.28 -13.77 15.84
C ASP A 80 47.26 -13.48 14.33
N ALA A 81 48.35 -12.90 13.82
CA ALA A 81 48.51 -12.57 12.40
C ALA A 81 48.49 -13.77 11.44
N ASN A 82 48.67 -14.99 11.95
CA ASN A 82 48.62 -16.23 11.17
C ASN A 82 47.27 -16.94 11.32
N GLY A 83 46.27 -16.32 11.98
CA GLY A 83 44.95 -16.91 12.21
C GLY A 83 44.90 -17.93 13.37
N LYS A 84 45.94 -17.99 14.22
CA LYS A 84 45.97 -18.89 15.38
C LYS A 84 45.14 -18.33 16.52
N TYR A 85 44.24 -19.12 17.10
CA TYR A 85 43.46 -18.70 18.27
C TYR A 85 44.36 -18.54 19.50
N LEU A 86 44.37 -17.33 20.06
CA LEU A 86 45.06 -16.98 21.30
C LEU A 86 44.13 -17.06 22.52
N TYR A 87 42.84 -16.81 22.32
CA TYR A 87 41.82 -16.82 23.37
C TYR A 87 40.44 -17.03 22.77
N VAL A 88 39.56 -17.72 23.50
CA VAL A 88 38.12 -17.84 23.22
C VAL A 88 37.33 -17.82 24.53
N ASN A 89 36.18 -17.13 24.54
CA ASN A 89 35.28 -17.13 25.69
C ASN A 89 34.30 -18.31 25.65
N LYS A 90 33.58 -18.52 26.75
CA LYS A 90 32.60 -19.60 26.94
C LYS A 90 31.52 -19.66 25.84
N PRO A 91 30.86 -18.54 25.44
CA PRO A 91 29.94 -18.58 24.30
C PRO A 91 30.56 -19.12 23.01
N PHE A 92 31.84 -18.83 22.72
CA PHE A 92 32.53 -19.36 21.54
C PHE A 92 32.79 -20.87 21.68
N THR A 93 33.16 -21.35 22.87
CA THR A 93 33.35 -22.78 23.13
C THR A 93 32.04 -23.57 23.02
N GLU A 94 30.94 -23.00 23.52
CA GLU A 94 29.59 -23.58 23.39
C GLU A 94 29.13 -23.63 21.94
N MET A 95 29.48 -22.63 21.12
CA MET A 95 29.14 -22.60 19.70
C MET A 95 29.83 -23.73 18.91
N LEU A 96 31.09 -24.04 19.24
CA LEU A 96 31.84 -25.10 18.56
C LEU A 96 31.68 -26.49 19.19
N ASP A 97 30.99 -26.58 20.33
CA ASP A 97 30.92 -27.78 21.17
C ASP A 97 32.31 -28.40 21.44
N LYS A 98 33.28 -27.53 21.77
CA LYS A 98 34.69 -27.89 22.02
C LYS A 98 35.18 -27.21 23.30
N LYS A 99 36.14 -27.83 23.98
CA LYS A 99 36.77 -27.20 25.14
C LYS A 99 37.70 -26.08 24.71
N ARG A 100 37.90 -25.07 25.58
CA ARG A 100 38.76 -23.92 25.32
C ARG A 100 40.19 -24.36 24.98
N GLU A 101 40.71 -25.37 25.67
CA GLU A 101 42.08 -25.86 25.53
C GLU A 101 42.32 -26.52 24.17
N ASP A 102 41.29 -27.09 23.56
CA ASP A 102 41.36 -27.73 22.24
C ASP A 102 41.32 -26.69 21.10
N ILE A 103 40.77 -25.50 21.37
CA ILE A 103 40.67 -24.41 20.41
C ILE A 103 41.90 -23.51 20.48
N ILE A 104 42.38 -23.17 21.68
CA ILE A 104 43.56 -22.32 21.83
C ILE A 104 44.76 -22.98 21.16
N GLY A 105 45.39 -22.24 20.26
CA GLY A 105 46.55 -22.67 19.50
C GLY A 105 46.23 -23.40 18.19
N SER A 106 44.96 -23.72 17.94
CA SER A 106 44.48 -24.16 16.63
C SER A 106 44.24 -22.98 15.69
N TYR A 107 43.96 -23.27 14.42
CA TYR A 107 43.69 -22.29 13.36
C TYR A 107 42.23 -22.35 12.92
N ASN A 108 41.79 -21.36 12.13
CA ASN A 108 40.46 -21.40 11.53
C ASN A 108 40.26 -22.67 10.67
N SER A 109 41.31 -23.16 9.99
CA SER A 109 41.26 -24.39 9.18
C SER A 109 40.97 -25.68 9.96
N ASP A 110 41.23 -25.69 11.28
CA ASP A 110 41.02 -26.86 12.14
C ASP A 110 39.59 -26.92 12.69
N ASN A 111 38.87 -25.80 12.64
CA ASN A 111 37.56 -25.62 13.27
C ASN A 111 36.43 -25.36 12.29
N TRP A 112 36.76 -24.96 11.05
CA TRP A 112 35.78 -24.55 10.06
C TRP A 112 36.06 -25.19 8.69
N GLU A 113 35.02 -25.36 7.88
CA GLU A 113 35.18 -25.81 6.50
C GLU A 113 35.94 -24.78 5.63
N TYR A 114 36.55 -25.27 4.54
CA TYR A 114 37.40 -24.48 3.64
C TYR A 114 36.80 -23.13 3.23
N HIS A 115 35.55 -23.14 2.80
CA HIS A 115 34.90 -21.93 2.30
C HIS A 115 34.62 -20.90 3.40
N ILE A 116 34.42 -21.35 4.65
CA ILE A 116 34.15 -20.50 5.82
C ILE A 116 35.45 -19.86 6.29
N TYR A 117 36.48 -20.67 6.60
CA TYR A 117 37.72 -20.08 7.12
C TYR A 117 38.41 -19.19 6.10
N ASN A 118 38.34 -19.51 4.80
CA ASN A 118 38.93 -18.65 3.77
C ASN A 118 38.27 -17.25 3.76
N ALA A 119 36.96 -17.17 4.02
CA ALA A 119 36.27 -15.89 4.19
C ALA A 119 36.72 -15.17 5.48
N PHE A 120 36.89 -15.89 6.58
CA PHE A 120 37.38 -15.31 7.83
C PHE A 120 38.81 -14.77 7.70
N GLU A 121 39.71 -15.52 7.06
CA GLU A 121 41.08 -15.09 6.78
C GLU A 121 41.12 -13.84 5.92
N LYS A 122 40.28 -13.77 4.87
CA LYS A 122 40.14 -12.55 4.08
C LYS A 122 39.74 -11.34 4.95
N ASN A 123 38.75 -11.51 5.82
CA ASN A 123 38.31 -10.45 6.73
C ASN A 123 39.42 -10.06 7.73
N ASN A 124 40.16 -11.04 8.26
CA ASN A 124 41.25 -10.81 9.21
C ASN A 124 42.40 -10.06 8.54
N ASN A 125 42.82 -10.47 7.34
CA ASN A 125 43.83 -9.80 6.53
C ASN A 125 43.44 -8.36 6.24
N GLU A 126 42.17 -8.12 5.87
CA GLU A 126 41.67 -6.77 5.63
C GLU A 126 41.81 -5.85 6.87
N VAL A 127 41.62 -6.39 8.08
CA VAL A 127 41.80 -5.65 9.34
C VAL A 127 43.28 -5.38 9.64
N PHE A 128 44.14 -6.37 9.40
CA PHE A 128 45.58 -6.23 9.59
C PHE A 128 46.20 -5.21 8.61
N GLU A 129 45.79 -5.26 7.34
CA GLU A 129 46.23 -4.34 6.29
C GLU A 129 45.73 -2.92 6.54
N SER A 130 44.44 -2.75 6.84
CA SER A 130 43.86 -1.42 7.06
C SER A 130 44.26 -0.81 8.40
N LYS A 131 44.76 -1.62 9.35
CA LYS A 131 45.12 -1.21 10.71
C LYS A 131 43.97 -0.48 11.43
N SER A 132 42.74 -0.86 11.12
CA SER A 132 41.54 -0.20 11.65
C SER A 132 40.48 -1.23 12.01
N PRO A 133 39.68 -1.02 13.07
CA PRO A 133 38.56 -1.90 13.37
C PRO A 133 37.52 -1.92 12.24
N LYS A 134 36.88 -3.08 12.04
CA LYS A 134 35.83 -3.29 11.01
C LYS A 134 34.72 -4.19 11.52
N ILE A 135 33.54 -4.04 10.92
CA ILE A 135 32.37 -4.89 11.14
C ILE A 135 32.11 -5.69 9.87
N PHE A 136 31.91 -6.99 10.01
CA PHE A 136 31.65 -7.92 8.92
C PHE A 136 30.35 -8.68 9.16
N ASN A 137 29.63 -8.96 8.08
CA ASN A 137 28.53 -9.91 8.08
C ASN A 137 29.07 -11.25 7.59
N GLU A 138 29.39 -12.12 8.54
CA GLU A 138 30.01 -13.43 8.31
C GLU A 138 28.94 -14.50 8.16
N LYS A 139 29.13 -15.37 7.16
CA LYS A 139 28.21 -16.46 6.83
C LYS A 139 28.84 -17.78 7.29
N LEU A 140 28.17 -18.47 8.19
CA LEU A 140 28.51 -19.80 8.66
C LEU A 140 27.49 -20.79 8.06
N ILE A 141 27.99 -21.97 7.68
CA ILE A 141 27.14 -23.07 7.19
C ILE A 141 27.45 -24.27 8.08
N TYR A 142 26.46 -24.71 8.84
CA TYR A 142 26.51 -25.94 9.62
C TYR A 142 25.11 -26.56 9.62
N ASP A 143 25.03 -27.89 9.73
CA ASP A 143 23.76 -28.65 9.64
C ASP A 143 22.91 -28.39 8.37
N ASN A 144 23.57 -28.02 7.26
CA ASN A 144 22.94 -27.54 6.01
C ASN A 144 22.18 -26.21 6.10
N ASP A 145 22.18 -25.56 7.25
CA ASP A 145 21.54 -24.26 7.46
C ASP A 145 22.56 -23.12 7.36
N ILE A 146 22.08 -21.96 6.93
CA ILE A 146 22.88 -20.75 6.81
C ILE A 146 22.65 -19.90 8.03
N HIS A 147 23.74 -19.58 8.73
CA HIS A 147 23.74 -18.70 9.88
C HIS A 147 24.58 -17.46 9.59
N TRP A 148 24.07 -16.30 9.97
CA TRP A 148 24.69 -15.00 9.80
C TRP A 148 25.14 -14.45 11.14
N TYR A 149 26.38 -14.01 11.17
CA TYR A 149 27.01 -13.42 12.34
C TYR A 149 27.52 -12.02 12.02
N GLU A 150 27.21 -11.06 12.88
CA GLU A 150 27.86 -9.75 12.86
C GLU A 150 29.13 -9.83 13.70
N SER A 151 30.28 -9.70 13.04
CA SER A 151 31.59 -9.79 13.66
C SER A 151 32.29 -8.45 13.65
N TYR A 152 32.51 -7.87 14.83
CA TYR A 152 33.40 -6.72 15.01
C TYR A 152 34.81 -7.22 15.29
N LYS A 153 35.80 -6.75 14.51
CA LYS A 153 37.21 -7.15 14.61
C LYS A 153 38.08 -5.91 14.77
N ALA A 154 38.94 -5.89 15.79
CA ALA A 154 39.85 -4.78 16.07
C ALA A 154 41.31 -5.27 16.16
N PRO A 155 42.25 -4.63 15.45
CA PRO A 155 43.66 -4.97 15.56
C PRO A 155 44.24 -4.38 16.84
N ILE A 156 45.01 -5.18 17.57
CA ILE A 156 45.81 -4.76 18.71
C ILE A 156 47.26 -4.66 18.27
N PHE A 157 47.91 -3.56 18.64
CA PHE A 157 49.26 -3.23 18.19
C PHE A 157 50.30 -3.50 19.28
N ASP A 158 51.52 -3.80 18.85
CA ASP A 158 52.69 -3.81 19.71
C ASP A 158 53.23 -2.38 19.99
N GLU A 159 54.32 -2.29 20.76
CA GLU A 159 54.98 -1.02 21.09
C GLU A 159 55.49 -0.25 19.86
N ASN A 160 55.71 -0.95 18.74
CA ASN A 160 56.16 -0.40 17.46
C ASN A 160 55.00 -0.07 16.51
N LYS A 161 53.75 -0.08 17.00
CA LYS A 161 52.52 0.12 16.20
C LYS A 161 52.34 -0.90 15.08
N LYS A 162 52.93 -2.09 15.19
CA LYS A 162 52.67 -3.21 14.29
C LYS A 162 51.51 -4.03 14.84
N PRO A 163 50.54 -4.44 14.00
CA PRO A 163 49.45 -5.31 14.45
C PRO A 163 50.01 -6.63 14.99
N LYS A 164 49.63 -6.99 16.21
CA LYS A 164 50.07 -8.21 16.91
C LYS A 164 49.03 -9.31 16.82
N TYR A 165 47.77 -8.98 17.09
CA TYR A 165 46.62 -9.89 17.04
C TYR A 165 45.33 -9.11 16.82
N ILE A 166 44.26 -9.79 16.43
CA ILE A 166 42.90 -9.24 16.36
C ILE A 166 42.14 -9.71 17.59
N VAL A 167 41.39 -8.79 18.20
CA VAL A 167 40.31 -9.14 19.14
C VAL A 167 38.99 -8.98 18.40
N ALA A 168 38.15 -9.99 18.50
CA ALA A 168 36.88 -10.04 17.81
C ALA A 168 35.73 -10.38 18.76
N LYS A 169 34.57 -9.78 18.50
CA LYS A 169 33.29 -10.23 19.02
C LYS A 169 32.37 -10.58 17.86
N SER A 170 31.57 -11.62 18.01
CA SER A 170 30.67 -12.12 16.98
C SER A 170 29.33 -12.49 17.60
N LYS A 171 28.25 -12.07 16.94
CA LYS A 171 26.87 -12.27 17.41
C LYS A 171 26.00 -12.80 16.28
N ASN A 172 25.21 -13.83 16.55
CA ASN A 172 24.19 -14.32 15.62
C ASN A 172 23.14 -13.22 15.35
N ILE A 173 22.87 -12.96 14.07
CA ILE A 173 21.93 -11.96 13.58
C ILE A 173 20.83 -12.56 12.68
N ASP A 174 20.65 -13.88 12.66
CA ASP A 174 19.73 -14.58 11.75
C ASP A 174 18.33 -14.01 11.80
N LEU A 175 17.75 -13.98 13.00
CA LEU A 175 16.37 -13.53 13.16
C LEU A 175 16.19 -12.06 12.74
N SER A 176 17.16 -11.18 13.02
CA SER A 176 17.12 -9.78 12.58
C SER A 176 17.26 -9.66 11.06
N LYS A 177 18.13 -10.45 10.45
CA LYS A 177 18.39 -10.45 9.01
C LYS A 177 17.20 -10.98 8.23
N ILE A 178 16.65 -12.12 8.64
CA ILE A 178 15.47 -12.74 8.02
C ILE A 178 14.26 -11.81 8.11
N THR A 179 14.01 -11.22 9.28
CA THR A 179 12.89 -10.26 9.41
C THR A 179 13.09 -9.00 8.57
N SER A 180 14.31 -8.50 8.43
CA SER A 180 14.62 -7.40 7.52
C SER A 180 14.45 -7.78 6.05
N GLU A 181 14.89 -8.98 5.66
CA GLU A 181 14.74 -9.48 4.29
C GLU A 181 13.27 -9.70 3.92
N GLU A 182 12.47 -10.26 4.82
CA GLU A 182 11.02 -10.41 4.62
C GLU A 182 10.32 -9.04 4.54
N LEU A 183 10.70 -8.08 5.38
CA LEU A 183 10.19 -6.71 5.27
C LEU A 183 10.55 -6.06 3.93
N TYR A 184 11.78 -6.27 3.45
CA TYR A 184 12.22 -5.75 2.15
C TYR A 184 11.51 -6.41 0.97
N LYS A 185 11.40 -7.74 0.97
CA LYS A 185 10.63 -8.51 -0.02
C LYS A 185 9.17 -8.04 -0.05
N ASN A 186 8.58 -7.87 1.14
CA ASN A 186 7.24 -7.36 1.29
C ASN A 186 7.09 -5.96 0.67
N TYR A 187 7.95 -5.01 1.05
CA TYR A 187 7.92 -3.65 0.51
C TYR A 187 8.05 -3.61 -1.03
N ASN A 188 9.01 -4.33 -1.59
CA ASN A 188 9.21 -4.37 -3.03
C ASN A 188 8.03 -5.01 -3.78
N ARG A 189 7.41 -6.05 -3.20
CA ARG A 189 6.22 -6.68 -3.82
C ARG A 189 5.05 -5.71 -3.88
N VAL A 190 4.76 -4.99 -2.79
CA VAL A 190 3.70 -3.97 -2.77
C VAL A 190 3.96 -2.89 -3.83
N LYS A 191 5.22 -2.45 -3.97
CA LYS A 191 5.59 -1.48 -5.00
C LYS A 191 5.31 -2.01 -6.43
N VAL A 192 5.75 -3.23 -6.73
CA VAL A 192 5.57 -3.85 -8.06
C VAL A 192 4.10 -4.17 -8.37
N GLU A 193 3.32 -4.60 -7.38
CA GLU A 193 1.87 -4.88 -7.54
C GLU A 193 1.06 -3.62 -7.83
N ASN A 194 1.50 -2.45 -7.34
CA ASN A 194 0.86 -1.18 -7.66
C ASN A 194 1.23 -0.65 -9.05
N ASP A 195 2.44 -0.97 -9.56
CA ASP A 195 2.90 -0.51 -10.88
C ASP A 195 2.39 -1.39 -12.03
N LEU A 196 2.13 -2.68 -11.79
CA LEU A 196 1.66 -3.61 -12.81
C LEU A 196 0.15 -3.84 -12.66
N SER A 197 -0.60 -3.45 -13.69
CA SER A 197 -2.05 -3.67 -13.83
C SER A 197 -2.48 -5.14 -13.92
N ASP A 198 -1.57 -6.08 -13.68
CA ASP A 198 -1.68 -7.50 -13.95
C ASP A 198 -2.28 -8.25 -12.75
N THR A 199 -3.55 -8.58 -12.88
CA THR A 199 -4.41 -9.24 -11.88
C THR A 199 -4.07 -10.71 -11.62
N SER A 200 -2.97 -11.24 -12.17
CA SER A 200 -2.63 -12.67 -12.14
C SER A 200 -1.74 -13.12 -10.97
N LYS A 201 -1.18 -12.20 -10.17
CA LYS A 201 -0.34 -12.58 -9.02
C LYS A 201 -1.18 -13.06 -7.84
N LYS A 202 -0.83 -14.26 -7.33
CA LYS A 202 -1.38 -14.86 -6.11
C LYS A 202 -1.32 -13.85 -4.96
N SER A 203 -2.45 -13.67 -4.27
CA SER A 203 -2.51 -12.92 -3.01
C SER A 203 -1.46 -13.43 -2.05
N VAL A 204 -0.68 -12.51 -1.47
CA VAL A 204 0.33 -12.83 -0.45
C VAL A 204 -0.37 -13.46 0.76
N ASP A 205 0.01 -14.69 1.11
CA ASP A 205 -0.49 -15.33 2.32
C ASP A 205 0.31 -14.82 3.52
N LEU A 206 -0.30 -13.87 4.25
CA LEU A 206 0.23 -13.35 5.50
C LEU A 206 0.58 -14.48 6.47
N ASN A 207 -0.21 -15.55 6.50
CA ASN A 207 -0.01 -16.66 7.43
C ASN A 207 1.29 -17.41 7.13
N GLU A 208 1.62 -17.60 5.85
CA GLU A 208 2.85 -18.27 5.44
C GLU A 208 4.09 -17.48 5.86
N ILE A 209 4.08 -16.16 5.65
CA ILE A 209 5.18 -15.27 6.07
C ILE A 209 5.34 -15.29 7.60
N LEU A 210 4.24 -15.10 8.34
CA LEU A 210 4.28 -15.11 9.79
C LEU A 210 4.68 -16.47 10.35
N LYS A 211 4.30 -17.57 9.69
CA LYS A 211 4.70 -18.93 10.05
C LYS A 211 6.21 -19.10 9.91
N ASN A 212 6.79 -18.69 8.78
CA ASN A 212 8.23 -18.75 8.56
C ASN A 212 9.01 -17.93 9.61
N ILE A 213 8.59 -16.68 9.86
CA ILE A 213 9.17 -15.85 10.93
C ILE A 213 9.03 -16.56 12.29
N GLY A 214 7.89 -17.21 12.55
CA GLY A 214 7.66 -17.94 13.79
C GLY A 214 8.59 -19.15 13.97
N GLU A 215 8.93 -19.87 12.90
CA GLU A 215 9.90 -20.97 12.93
C GLU A 215 11.30 -20.44 13.32
N HIS A 216 11.75 -19.34 12.73
CA HIS A 216 13.01 -18.71 13.10
C HIS A 216 13.03 -18.13 14.52
N ILE A 217 11.91 -17.60 15.01
CA ILE A 217 11.81 -17.15 16.41
C ILE A 217 11.97 -18.36 17.34
N LEU A 218 11.29 -19.49 17.07
CA LEU A 218 11.44 -20.71 17.86
C LEU A 218 12.88 -21.19 17.92
N ASP A 219 13.57 -21.18 16.78
CA ASP A 219 14.94 -21.67 16.69
C ASP A 219 15.93 -20.74 17.40
N TYR A 220 15.68 -19.44 17.39
CA TYR A 220 16.49 -18.44 18.10
C TYR A 220 16.24 -18.49 19.63
N THR A 221 14.97 -18.53 20.06
CA THR A 221 14.63 -18.48 21.49
C THR A 221 14.69 -19.84 22.16
N LYS A 222 14.76 -20.93 21.39
CA LYS A 222 14.65 -22.32 21.85
C LYS A 222 13.35 -22.58 22.63
N ALA A 223 12.29 -21.84 22.33
CA ALA A 223 10.99 -22.04 22.95
C ALA A 223 10.34 -23.37 22.49
N ASP A 224 9.52 -23.95 23.35
CA ASP A 224 8.78 -25.18 23.07
C ASP A 224 7.47 -24.93 22.30
N GLY A 225 7.03 -23.67 22.23
CA GLY A 225 5.87 -23.24 21.46
C GLY A 225 5.87 -21.76 21.15
N ILE A 226 5.28 -21.40 20.01
CA ILE A 226 5.01 -20.00 19.64
C ILE A 226 3.58 -19.87 19.09
N SER A 227 2.90 -18.82 19.52
CA SER A 227 1.65 -18.35 18.95
C SER A 227 1.80 -16.92 18.47
N MET A 228 1.23 -16.61 17.32
CA MET A 228 0.98 -15.22 16.91
C MET A 228 -0.53 -15.00 16.87
N LEU A 229 -0.98 -14.08 17.70
CA LEU A 229 -2.38 -13.74 17.92
C LEU A 229 -2.62 -12.35 17.31
N LEU A 230 -3.41 -12.24 16.25
CA LEU A 230 -3.71 -10.95 15.63
C LEU A 230 -5.04 -10.40 16.17
N TYR A 231 -5.08 -9.09 16.40
CA TYR A 231 -6.28 -8.43 16.87
C TYR A 231 -7.31 -8.27 15.75
N ASP A 232 -8.55 -8.63 16.06
CA ASP A 232 -9.73 -8.41 15.24
C ASP A 232 -10.65 -7.44 15.99
N SER A 233 -10.86 -6.27 15.39
CA SER A 233 -11.68 -5.20 15.95
C SER A 233 -13.18 -5.53 15.97
N ASP A 234 -13.66 -6.32 14.99
CA ASP A 234 -15.08 -6.67 14.87
C ASP A 234 -15.47 -7.70 15.94
N LYS A 235 -14.55 -8.62 16.26
CA LYS A 235 -14.73 -9.63 17.31
C LYS A 235 -14.30 -9.17 18.70
N GLU A 236 -13.74 -7.96 18.83
CA GLU A 236 -13.09 -7.45 20.04
C GLU A 236 -12.17 -8.49 20.72
N GLY A 237 -11.26 -9.09 19.94
CA GLY A 237 -10.46 -10.18 20.45
C GLY A 237 -9.26 -10.57 19.60
N LEU A 238 -8.50 -11.53 20.11
CA LEU A 238 -7.27 -12.03 19.53
C LEU A 238 -7.52 -13.36 18.80
N ILE A 239 -7.21 -13.39 17.51
CA ILE A 239 -7.35 -14.56 16.64
C ILE A 239 -6.00 -15.28 16.52
N PRO A 240 -5.90 -16.57 16.90
CA PRO A 240 -4.70 -17.36 16.69
C PRO A 240 -4.40 -17.56 15.21
N THR A 241 -3.47 -16.78 14.68
CA THR A 241 -3.12 -16.76 13.25
C THR A 241 -1.98 -17.74 12.95
N VAL A 242 -0.96 -17.76 13.82
CA VAL A 242 0.13 -18.75 13.74
C VAL A 242 0.18 -19.55 15.03
N LYS A 243 0.29 -20.88 14.87
CA LYS A 243 0.42 -21.84 15.97
C LYS A 243 1.49 -22.86 15.60
N LEU A 244 2.60 -22.90 16.34
CA LEU A 244 3.69 -23.83 16.09
C LEU A 244 4.09 -24.59 17.37
N LYS A 245 4.59 -25.82 17.18
CA LYS A 245 4.92 -26.77 18.25
C LYS A 245 3.80 -26.86 19.30
N ASN A 246 4.08 -26.69 20.59
CA ASN A 246 3.10 -26.85 21.67
C ASN A 246 1.90 -25.89 21.58
N ALA A 247 2.07 -24.71 20.97
CA ALA A 247 0.97 -23.78 20.76
C ALA A 247 -0.14 -24.37 19.87
N LYS A 248 0.17 -25.33 18.97
CA LYS A 248 -0.85 -26.05 18.19
C LYS A 248 -1.78 -26.88 19.05
N ILE A 249 -1.28 -27.42 20.15
CA ILE A 249 -2.04 -28.23 21.10
C ILE A 249 -2.85 -27.29 22.01
N ASN A 250 -2.17 -26.31 22.61
CA ASN A 250 -2.77 -25.41 23.60
C ASN A 250 -3.87 -24.51 23.02
N LEU A 251 -3.75 -24.12 21.75
CA LEU A 251 -4.72 -23.26 21.05
C LEU A 251 -5.48 -24.02 19.95
N LYS A 252 -5.62 -25.34 20.09
CA LYS A 252 -6.24 -26.17 19.05
C LYS A 252 -7.69 -25.77 18.78
N ASN A 253 -8.48 -25.60 19.84
CA ASN A 253 -9.93 -25.35 19.79
C ASN A 253 -10.30 -23.89 20.11
N ILE A 254 -9.34 -22.98 20.11
CA ILE A 254 -9.56 -21.57 20.42
C ILE A 254 -9.65 -20.79 19.11
N GLU A 255 -10.83 -20.27 18.80
CA GLU A 255 -11.07 -19.43 17.62
C GLU A 255 -10.79 -17.95 17.89
N CYS A 256 -11.12 -17.47 19.09
CA CYS A 256 -10.93 -16.09 19.50
C CYS A 256 -10.70 -16.03 21.01
N ILE A 257 -9.74 -15.23 21.45
CA ILE A 257 -9.51 -14.89 22.85
C ILE A 257 -10.07 -13.47 23.07
N PRO A 258 -11.18 -13.31 23.81
CA PRO A 258 -11.79 -11.99 24.03
C PRO A 258 -10.81 -11.05 24.72
N LEU A 259 -10.59 -9.87 24.14
CA LEU A 259 -9.68 -8.87 24.70
C LEU A 259 -10.07 -7.47 24.20
N LYS A 260 -10.43 -6.58 25.12
CA LYS A 260 -10.66 -5.18 24.74
C LYS A 260 -9.35 -4.44 24.61
N LYS A 261 -9.16 -3.70 23.51
CA LYS A 261 -7.94 -2.94 23.21
C LYS A 261 -7.56 -1.96 24.34
N SER A 262 -8.55 -1.34 24.99
CA SER A 262 -8.34 -0.42 26.13
C SER A 262 -7.71 -1.09 27.36
N ILE A 263 -7.87 -2.40 27.51
CA ILE A 263 -7.40 -3.15 28.67
C ILE A 263 -5.92 -3.55 28.50
N VAL A 264 -5.43 -3.67 27.26
CA VAL A 264 -4.04 -4.07 26.95
C VAL A 264 -3.02 -3.19 27.68
N TYR A 265 -3.23 -1.87 27.63
CA TYR A 265 -2.34 -0.88 28.26
C TYR A 265 -2.74 -0.52 29.70
N SER A 266 -3.79 -1.13 30.23
CA SER A 266 -4.21 -0.90 31.62
C SER A 266 -3.20 -1.48 32.61
N GLY A 267 -3.07 -0.85 33.79
CA GLY A 267 -2.06 -1.24 34.79
C GLY A 267 -2.10 -2.71 35.21
N LYS A 268 -3.28 -3.35 35.14
CA LYS A 268 -3.45 -4.78 35.49
C LYS A 268 -2.77 -5.73 34.50
N TYR A 269 -2.71 -5.39 33.21
CA TYR A 269 -2.19 -6.27 32.17
C TYR A 269 -0.83 -5.87 31.63
N ARG A 270 -0.43 -4.60 31.80
CA ARG A 270 0.85 -4.05 31.36
C ARG A 270 2.06 -4.84 31.88
N SER A 271 1.99 -5.41 33.08
CA SER A 271 3.06 -6.22 33.67
C SER A 271 3.27 -7.59 33.01
N TYR A 272 2.34 -8.03 32.16
CA TYR A 272 2.38 -9.32 31.45
C TYR A 272 2.73 -9.16 29.98
N PHE A 273 3.02 -7.94 29.52
CA PHE A 273 3.36 -7.66 28.15
C PHE A 273 4.80 -7.18 28.03
N ASN A 274 5.42 -7.59 26.92
CA ASN A 274 6.82 -7.39 26.60
C ASN A 274 7.78 -7.92 27.67
N CYS A 275 7.46 -9.07 28.23
CA CYS A 275 8.25 -9.72 29.26
C CYS A 275 8.02 -11.24 29.27
N ILE A 276 8.94 -11.94 29.92
CA ILE A 276 8.78 -13.34 30.31
C ILE A 276 8.40 -13.43 31.78
N PHE A 277 7.42 -14.26 32.10
CA PHE A 277 6.93 -14.49 33.46
C PHE A 277 6.66 -15.98 33.71
N THR A 278 6.61 -16.35 34.99
CA THR A 278 6.32 -17.73 35.43
C THR A 278 4.82 -17.99 35.48
N LYS A 279 4.44 -19.28 35.42
CA LYS A 279 3.05 -19.73 35.52
C LYS A 279 2.30 -19.13 36.73
N ASP A 280 2.96 -18.98 37.88
CA ASP A 280 2.34 -18.45 39.11
C ASP A 280 1.88 -16.99 39.01
N LYS A 281 2.43 -16.24 38.05
CA LYS A 281 2.02 -14.86 37.80
C LYS A 281 0.87 -14.77 36.82
N ILE A 282 0.49 -15.85 36.13
CA ILE A 282 -0.66 -15.82 35.20
C ILE A 282 -1.90 -15.43 36.01
N PRO A 283 -2.59 -14.32 35.68
CA PRO A 283 -3.82 -13.96 36.37
C PRO A 283 -4.81 -15.13 36.20
N ASN A 284 -5.50 -15.53 37.28
CA ASN A 284 -6.51 -16.60 37.28
C ASN A 284 -7.56 -16.39 36.16
N LEU A 285 -7.25 -16.85 34.96
CA LEU A 285 -8.16 -17.04 33.84
C LEU A 285 -8.85 -18.37 34.14
N SER A 286 -10.18 -18.37 34.15
CA SER A 286 -11.01 -19.52 34.53
C SER A 286 -10.48 -20.82 33.92
N SER A 287 -10.23 -21.79 34.80
CA SER A 287 -9.52 -23.05 34.58
C SER A 287 -10.25 -24.07 33.68
N SER A 288 -11.22 -23.67 32.87
CA SER A 288 -12.00 -24.57 32.01
C SER A 288 -11.47 -24.73 30.58
N ASP A 289 -10.60 -23.83 30.11
CA ASP A 289 -10.33 -23.70 28.65
C ASP A 289 -8.94 -24.17 28.22
N TYR A 290 -8.07 -24.57 29.15
CA TYR A 290 -6.67 -24.89 28.86
C TYR A 290 -6.22 -26.25 29.42
N ASN A 291 -6.65 -27.33 28.77
CA ASN A 291 -6.32 -28.72 29.15
C ASN A 291 -4.82 -29.11 28.98
N CYS A 292 -3.90 -28.16 28.78
CA CYS A 292 -2.50 -28.44 28.41
C CYS A 292 -1.44 -27.55 29.13
N ILE A 293 -1.84 -26.76 30.13
CA ILE A 293 -0.94 -25.78 30.81
C ILE A 293 -0.05 -26.43 31.90
N ASP A 294 -0.23 -27.73 32.21
CA ASP A 294 0.49 -28.35 33.33
C ASP A 294 1.97 -28.65 33.09
N GLU A 295 2.40 -28.77 31.82
CA GLU A 295 3.82 -28.97 31.48
C GLU A 295 4.62 -27.69 31.26
N LEU A 296 3.97 -26.52 31.25
CA LEU A 296 4.60 -25.23 30.92
C LEU A 296 4.95 -24.42 32.17
N TYR A 297 6.15 -23.84 32.19
CA TYR A 297 6.70 -23.17 33.37
C TYR A 297 6.93 -21.66 33.14
N TYR A 298 7.37 -21.27 31.94
CA TYR A 298 7.57 -19.86 31.57
C TYR A 298 6.75 -19.48 30.33
N TYR A 299 6.28 -18.23 30.32
CA TYR A 299 5.53 -17.62 29.23
C TYR A 299 6.11 -16.26 28.88
N GLY A 300 6.38 -16.03 27.60
CA GLY A 300 6.76 -14.72 27.08
C GLY A 300 5.62 -14.16 26.26
N ASN A 301 5.18 -12.94 26.55
CA ASN A 301 4.18 -12.25 25.73
C ASN A 301 4.76 -10.96 25.22
N TYR A 302 4.79 -10.77 23.91
CA TYR A 302 5.33 -9.59 23.27
C TYR A 302 4.29 -8.93 22.38
N VAL A 303 4.19 -7.62 22.46
CA VAL A 303 3.19 -6.84 21.74
C VAL A 303 3.67 -6.58 20.33
N ILE A 304 2.82 -6.90 19.36
CA ILE A 304 2.95 -6.45 17.98
C ILE A 304 2.25 -5.10 17.89
N GLU A 305 3.01 -4.02 17.87
CA GLU A 305 2.51 -2.66 17.75
C GLU A 305 3.37 -1.80 16.84
N LEU A 306 2.72 -0.80 16.22
CA LEU A 306 3.37 0.20 15.39
C LEU A 306 2.73 1.56 15.66
N ASN A 307 3.53 2.57 16.05
CA ASN A 307 3.05 3.91 16.41
C ASN A 307 1.89 3.88 17.43
N ASP A 308 2.06 3.14 18.54
CA ASP A 308 1.07 2.92 19.60
C ASP A 308 -0.23 2.21 19.16
N GLU A 309 -0.27 1.71 17.93
CA GLU A 309 -1.37 0.90 17.44
C GLU A 309 -1.13 -0.58 17.76
N PHE A 310 -1.88 -1.12 18.72
CA PHE A 310 -1.90 -2.56 18.99
C PHE A 310 -2.47 -3.34 17.81
N ILE A 311 -1.67 -4.26 17.27
CA ILE A 311 -1.99 -5.14 16.14
C ILE A 311 -2.14 -6.59 16.59
N GLY A 312 -1.44 -7.02 17.64
CA GLY A 312 -1.49 -8.39 18.13
C GLY A 312 -0.45 -8.73 19.18
N LEU A 313 -0.25 -10.02 19.43
CA LEU A 313 0.72 -10.57 20.38
C LEU A 313 1.51 -11.72 19.77
N VAL A 314 2.77 -11.83 20.16
CA VAL A 314 3.58 -13.05 20.05
C VAL A 314 3.67 -13.69 21.44
N GLY A 315 3.14 -14.90 21.57
CA GLY A 315 3.27 -15.73 22.76
C GLY A 315 4.37 -16.78 22.58
N LEU A 316 5.28 -16.89 23.54
CA LEU A 316 6.29 -17.94 23.63
C LEU A 316 6.01 -18.79 24.86
N SER A 317 6.14 -20.11 24.75
CA SER A 317 5.97 -21.03 25.86
C SER A 317 7.18 -21.95 26.04
N TYR A 318 7.55 -22.18 27.30
CA TYR A 318 8.71 -22.99 27.67
C TYR A 318 8.31 -24.04 28.71
N LYS A 319 8.74 -25.29 28.49
CA LYS A 319 8.62 -26.41 29.44
C LYS A 319 9.62 -26.26 30.57
N ASN A 320 9.41 -27.03 31.65
CA ASN A 320 10.34 -27.08 32.78
C ASN A 320 11.75 -27.51 32.32
N GLY A 321 12.77 -26.73 32.64
CA GLY A 321 14.17 -26.94 32.21
C GLY A 321 14.61 -26.17 30.96
N ASN A 322 13.68 -25.68 30.13
CA ASN A 322 13.99 -24.86 28.94
C ASN A 322 13.80 -23.36 29.21
N ALA A 323 14.09 -22.90 30.43
CA ALA A 323 13.99 -21.49 30.76
C ALA A 323 14.90 -20.66 29.83
N PRO A 324 14.45 -19.48 29.38
CA PRO A 324 15.33 -18.56 28.66
C PRO A 324 16.58 -18.27 29.51
N LYS A 325 17.77 -18.50 28.94
CA LYS A 325 19.05 -18.32 29.66
C LYS A 325 19.30 -16.85 30.07
N PHE A 326 18.73 -15.89 29.35
CA PHE A 326 18.89 -14.46 29.58
C PHE A 326 17.63 -13.70 29.12
N ASN A 327 17.47 -12.46 29.58
CA ASN A 327 16.37 -11.59 29.15
C ASN A 327 16.59 -11.14 27.69
N SER A 328 15.68 -11.54 26.79
CA SER A 328 15.67 -11.16 25.37
C SER A 328 14.53 -10.19 25.02
N ASP A 329 13.94 -9.52 26.02
CA ASP A 329 12.68 -8.78 25.86
C ASP A 329 12.81 -7.64 24.86
N GLU A 330 13.86 -6.81 24.97
CA GLU A 330 14.12 -5.70 24.03
C GLU A 330 14.33 -6.18 22.60
N TYR A 331 15.00 -7.31 22.43
CA TYR A 331 15.18 -7.89 21.10
C TYR A 331 13.86 -8.41 20.54
N MET A 332 13.03 -9.06 21.36
CA MET A 332 11.71 -9.52 20.94
C MET A 332 10.77 -8.37 20.62
N LYS A 333 10.81 -7.25 21.36
CA LYS A 333 10.09 -6.02 21.01
C LYS A 333 10.50 -5.52 19.62
N TYR A 334 11.80 -5.47 19.34
CA TYR A 334 12.33 -5.07 18.03
C TYR A 334 11.81 -5.97 16.91
N ILE A 335 11.82 -7.30 17.11
CA ILE A 335 11.27 -8.26 16.14
C ILE A 335 9.76 -8.08 15.96
N CYS A 336 9.00 -7.89 17.04
CA CYS A 336 7.55 -7.66 16.98
C CYS A 336 7.20 -6.35 16.25
N ASN A 337 8.01 -5.30 16.39
CA ASN A 337 7.85 -4.07 15.63
C ASN A 337 8.05 -4.28 14.12
N LYS A 338 9.06 -5.07 13.70
CA LYS A 338 9.22 -5.46 12.29
C LYS A 338 8.03 -6.27 11.78
N ILE A 339 7.55 -7.23 12.57
CA ILE A 339 6.35 -8.01 12.24
C ILE A 339 5.14 -7.08 12.06
N ALA A 340 4.97 -6.08 12.93
CA ALA A 340 3.93 -5.08 12.84
C ALA A 340 3.98 -4.32 11.50
N MET A 341 5.18 -3.90 11.07
CA MET A 341 5.40 -3.26 9.76
C MET A 341 4.99 -4.18 8.60
N ILE A 342 5.41 -5.46 8.62
CA ILE A 342 5.05 -6.44 7.60
C ILE A 342 3.53 -6.61 7.50
N ILE A 343 2.85 -6.80 8.63
CA ILE A 343 1.38 -6.96 8.68
C ILE A 343 0.69 -5.72 8.10
N LYS A 344 1.09 -4.52 8.53
CA LYS A 344 0.46 -3.27 8.08
C LYS A 344 0.64 -3.04 6.59
N ASN A 345 1.84 -3.30 6.07
CA ASN A 345 2.11 -3.21 4.64
C ASN A 345 1.25 -4.18 3.81
N ILE A 346 1.08 -5.43 4.27
CA ILE A 346 0.22 -6.41 3.57
C ILE A 346 -1.25 -5.98 3.59
N ARG A 347 -1.75 -5.54 4.76
CA ARG A 347 -3.13 -5.05 4.88
C ARG A 347 -3.39 -3.87 3.93
N LEU A 348 -2.49 -2.89 3.93
CA LEU A 348 -2.59 -1.73 3.05
C LEU A 348 -2.53 -2.12 1.57
N SER A 349 -1.65 -3.06 1.18
CA SER A 349 -1.58 -3.57 -0.19
C SER A 349 -2.89 -4.22 -0.64
N ASN A 350 -3.48 -5.04 0.23
CA ASN A 350 -4.75 -5.69 -0.04
C ASN A 350 -5.90 -4.68 -0.20
N GLU A 351 -5.97 -3.67 0.67
CA GLU A 351 -6.96 -2.58 0.57
C GLU A 351 -6.83 -1.82 -0.76
N VAL A 352 -5.60 -1.41 -1.12
CA VAL A 352 -5.32 -0.72 -2.38
C VAL A 352 -5.66 -1.61 -3.59
N SER A 353 -5.34 -2.90 -3.54
CA SER A 353 -5.67 -3.87 -4.59
C SER A 353 -7.18 -4.02 -4.79
N ILE A 354 -7.95 -4.12 -3.70
CA ILE A 354 -9.41 -4.19 -3.73
C ILE A 354 -9.99 -2.90 -4.32
N GLU A 355 -9.50 -1.74 -3.89
CA GLU A 355 -9.96 -0.44 -4.38
C GLU A 355 -9.64 -0.25 -5.87
N ASN A 356 -8.44 -0.63 -6.32
CA ASN A 356 -8.07 -0.61 -7.74
C ASN A 356 -8.93 -1.56 -8.58
N LYS A 357 -9.30 -2.74 -8.06
CA LYS A 357 -10.23 -3.65 -8.74
C LYS A 357 -11.62 -3.02 -8.87
N LYS A 358 -12.14 -2.38 -7.82
CA LYS A 358 -13.41 -1.64 -7.87
C LYS A 358 -13.36 -0.52 -8.91
N ARG A 359 -12.31 0.32 -8.88
CA ARG A 359 -12.11 1.40 -9.86
C ARG A 359 -12.10 0.88 -11.29
N LYS A 360 -11.32 -0.16 -11.59
CA LYS A 360 -11.31 -0.80 -12.92
C LYS A 360 -12.67 -1.38 -13.32
N HIS A 361 -13.42 -1.94 -12.37
CA HIS A 361 -14.75 -2.45 -12.64
C HIS A 361 -15.71 -1.31 -13.00
N THR A 362 -15.76 -0.26 -12.19
CA THR A 362 -16.56 0.95 -12.46
C THR A 362 -16.18 1.62 -13.78
N GLU A 363 -14.89 1.70 -14.10
CA GLU A 363 -14.42 2.23 -15.38
C GLU A 363 -14.91 1.38 -16.57
N LYS A 364 -14.85 0.04 -16.46
CA LYS A 364 -15.40 -0.87 -17.47
C LYS A 364 -16.93 -0.76 -17.58
N GLU A 365 -17.65 -0.61 -16.48
CA GLU A 365 -19.10 -0.39 -16.48
C GLU A 365 -19.45 0.93 -17.16
N LEU A 366 -18.77 2.02 -16.83
CA LEU A 366 -18.95 3.32 -17.48
C LEU A 366 -18.67 3.23 -18.98
N GLN A 367 -17.60 2.54 -19.39
CA GLN A 367 -17.30 2.32 -20.80
C GLN A 367 -18.41 1.52 -21.50
N ARG A 368 -19.01 0.51 -20.83
CA ARG A 368 -20.17 -0.21 -21.38
C ARG A 368 -21.40 0.69 -21.53
N TYR A 369 -21.69 1.54 -20.54
CA TYR A 369 -22.78 2.52 -20.66
C TYR A 369 -22.57 3.49 -21.81
N LEU A 370 -21.34 4.00 -21.98
CA LEU A 370 -20.97 4.84 -23.12
C LEU A 370 -21.13 4.11 -24.47
N ASN A 371 -20.81 2.81 -24.52
CA ASN A 371 -20.92 2.02 -25.75
C ASN A 371 -22.35 1.58 -26.09
N ILE A 372 -23.26 1.47 -25.11
CA ILE A 372 -24.67 1.09 -25.31
C ILE A 372 -25.58 2.31 -25.47
N SER A 373 -25.15 3.49 -25.00
CA SER A 373 -25.90 4.74 -25.16
C SER A 373 -26.31 4.94 -26.61
N VAL A 374 -27.60 5.20 -26.83
CA VAL A 374 -28.15 5.57 -28.15
C VAL A 374 -27.61 6.94 -28.58
N ASP A 375 -27.40 7.83 -27.62
CA ASP A 375 -26.85 9.16 -27.85
C ASP A 375 -25.34 9.10 -28.09
N LEU A 376 -24.88 9.94 -29.01
CA LEU A 376 -23.49 10.19 -29.36
C LEU A 376 -22.82 10.92 -28.18
N VAL A 377 -21.82 10.32 -27.54
CA VAL A 377 -21.11 10.93 -26.41
C VAL A 377 -19.66 11.14 -26.79
N ALA A 378 -19.09 12.31 -26.48
CA ALA A 378 -17.71 12.61 -26.77
C ALA A 378 -17.07 13.50 -25.70
N ILE A 379 -15.77 13.32 -25.53
CA ILE A 379 -14.89 14.25 -24.81
C ILE A 379 -14.03 14.94 -25.85
N VAL A 380 -14.04 16.27 -25.83
CA VAL A 380 -13.37 17.13 -26.81
C VAL A 380 -12.34 17.99 -26.10
N GLY A 381 -11.11 18.00 -26.59
CA GLY A 381 -10.06 18.85 -26.05
C GLY A 381 -10.26 20.32 -26.41
N LYS A 382 -9.57 21.20 -25.68
CA LYS A 382 -9.55 22.65 -25.99
C LYS A 382 -8.98 22.95 -27.39
N ASP A 383 -8.16 22.04 -27.91
CA ASP A 383 -7.62 22.00 -29.28
C ASP A 383 -8.66 21.65 -30.36
N LYS A 384 -9.92 21.40 -29.96
CA LYS A 384 -11.04 21.02 -30.82
C LYS A 384 -10.90 19.65 -31.48
N TYR A 385 -10.06 18.76 -30.94
CA TYR A 385 -9.97 17.37 -31.35
C TYR A 385 -10.79 16.48 -30.40
N PHE A 386 -11.38 15.41 -30.94
CA PHE A 386 -11.93 14.36 -30.09
C PHE A 386 -10.81 13.70 -29.28
N LYS A 387 -11.06 13.49 -27.98
CA LYS A 387 -10.17 12.74 -27.07
C LYS A 387 -10.71 11.35 -26.80
N ARG A 388 -12.03 11.24 -26.66
CA ARG A 388 -12.80 9.99 -26.57
C ARG A 388 -14.16 10.20 -27.22
N LEU A 389 -14.70 9.17 -27.84
CA LEU A 389 -16.02 9.18 -28.47
C LEU A 389 -16.68 7.82 -28.32
N SER A 390 -18.02 7.79 -28.22
CA SER A 390 -18.77 6.53 -28.25
C SER A 390 -18.77 5.93 -29.66
N PRO A 391 -18.83 4.60 -29.81
CA PRO A 391 -18.80 3.92 -31.12
C PRO A 391 -19.87 4.42 -32.10
N ASN A 392 -21.04 4.84 -31.60
CA ASN A 392 -22.14 5.35 -32.43
C ASN A 392 -21.75 6.56 -33.29
N TRP A 393 -20.69 7.31 -32.93
CA TRP A 393 -20.18 8.40 -33.79
C TRP A 393 -19.70 7.87 -35.14
N CYS A 394 -19.04 6.71 -35.14
CA CYS A 394 -18.59 6.05 -36.35
C CYS A 394 -19.78 5.56 -37.18
N ASP A 395 -20.80 4.99 -36.53
CA ASP A 395 -22.02 4.51 -37.21
C ASP A 395 -22.83 5.65 -37.83
N VAL A 396 -22.96 6.78 -37.13
CA VAL A 396 -23.77 7.93 -37.58
C VAL A 396 -23.05 8.77 -38.64
N LEU A 397 -21.73 8.97 -38.53
CA LEU A 397 -20.99 9.83 -39.47
C LEU A 397 -20.22 9.05 -40.56
N GLY A 398 -20.06 7.73 -40.41
CA GLY A 398 -19.40 6.85 -41.38
C GLY A 398 -17.88 6.95 -41.41
N TRP A 399 -17.27 7.69 -40.48
CA TRP A 399 -15.82 7.78 -40.30
C TRP A 399 -15.34 6.71 -39.31
N THR A 400 -14.08 6.30 -39.41
CA THR A 400 -13.49 5.41 -38.39
C THR A 400 -13.14 6.22 -37.13
N GLU A 401 -12.98 5.53 -35.99
CA GLU A 401 -12.58 6.18 -34.74
C GLU A 401 -11.23 6.89 -34.89
N GLU A 402 -10.26 6.25 -35.55
CA GLU A 402 -8.93 6.82 -35.82
C GLU A 402 -9.01 8.10 -36.69
N GLU A 403 -9.88 8.11 -37.70
CA GLU A 403 -10.14 9.29 -38.53
C GLU A 403 -10.77 10.42 -37.69
N LEU A 404 -11.78 10.12 -36.88
CA LEU A 404 -12.44 11.13 -36.04
C LEU A 404 -11.48 11.71 -34.99
N LEU A 405 -10.66 10.88 -34.35
CA LEU A 405 -9.69 11.33 -33.34
C LEU A 405 -8.56 12.19 -33.94
N SER A 406 -8.25 12.00 -35.23
CA SER A 406 -7.17 12.71 -35.92
C SER A 406 -7.62 13.98 -36.65
N MET A 407 -8.92 14.25 -36.74
CA MET A 407 -9.47 15.42 -37.39
C MET A 407 -10.03 16.42 -36.37
N PRO A 408 -9.80 17.73 -36.54
CA PRO A 408 -10.44 18.71 -35.70
C PRO A 408 -11.93 18.78 -36.04
N ILE A 409 -12.77 18.89 -35.01
CA ILE A 409 -14.23 18.82 -35.14
C ILE A 409 -14.79 19.91 -36.06
N VAL A 410 -14.11 21.06 -36.12
CA VAL A 410 -14.49 22.20 -36.97
C VAL A 410 -14.48 21.87 -38.47
N ASP A 411 -13.68 20.88 -38.90
CA ASP A 411 -13.58 20.48 -40.32
C ASP A 411 -14.75 19.62 -40.80
N ILE A 412 -15.48 19.03 -39.86
CA ILE A 412 -16.64 18.18 -40.13
C ILE A 412 -17.96 18.88 -39.77
N ILE A 413 -17.93 20.11 -39.25
CA ILE A 413 -19.12 20.94 -39.04
C ILE A 413 -19.46 21.70 -40.33
N HIS A 414 -20.75 21.84 -40.64
CA HIS A 414 -21.19 22.67 -41.76
C HIS A 414 -20.72 24.13 -41.62
N PRO A 415 -20.12 24.77 -42.65
CA PRO A 415 -19.50 26.10 -42.54
C PRO A 415 -20.41 27.20 -41.95
N LYS A 416 -21.68 27.25 -42.37
CA LYS A 416 -22.68 28.20 -41.81
C LYS A 416 -22.92 28.02 -40.31
N ASP A 417 -22.86 26.79 -39.81
CA ASP A 417 -23.10 26.52 -38.39
C ASP A 417 -21.85 26.85 -37.57
N LEU A 418 -20.66 26.58 -38.13
CA LEU A 418 -19.39 26.99 -37.56
C LEU A 418 -19.31 28.52 -37.39
N GLU A 419 -19.65 29.29 -38.44
CA GLU A 419 -19.71 30.76 -38.35
C GLU A 419 -20.65 31.23 -37.24
N ASN A 420 -21.81 30.59 -37.09
CA ASN A 420 -22.79 30.93 -36.06
C ASN A 420 -22.27 30.62 -34.65
N LEU A 421 -21.48 29.56 -34.49
CA LEU A 421 -20.88 29.20 -33.21
C LEU A 421 -19.75 30.16 -32.81
N ILE A 422 -18.90 30.54 -33.77
CA ILE A 422 -17.83 31.53 -33.58
C ILE A 422 -18.44 32.88 -33.22
N LYS A 423 -19.44 33.36 -33.98
CA LYS A 423 -20.12 34.66 -33.71
C LYS A 423 -20.76 34.73 -32.33
N LYS A 424 -21.18 33.60 -31.76
CA LYS A 424 -21.81 33.56 -30.43
C LYS A 424 -20.80 33.43 -29.27
N ASN A 425 -19.48 33.46 -29.53
CA ASN A 425 -18.41 33.19 -28.54
C ASN A 425 -18.63 31.91 -27.73
N LYS A 426 -19.35 30.93 -28.30
CA LYS A 426 -19.78 29.72 -27.60
C LYS A 426 -18.72 28.61 -27.60
N LEU A 427 -17.57 28.80 -28.25
CA LEU A 427 -16.54 27.75 -28.28
C LEU A 427 -15.41 27.96 -27.28
N ASP A 428 -15.19 29.19 -26.77
CA ASP A 428 -13.99 29.53 -25.99
C ASP A 428 -14.29 30.18 -24.63
N SER A 429 -15.55 30.26 -24.20
CA SER A 429 -15.89 30.75 -22.85
C SER A 429 -15.71 29.64 -21.79
N LYS A 430 -15.12 30.01 -20.64
CA LYS A 430 -14.97 29.11 -19.46
C LYS A 430 -16.30 28.73 -18.81
N GLU A 431 -17.39 29.43 -19.15
CA GLU A 431 -18.77 29.15 -18.71
C GLU A 431 -19.62 28.56 -19.84
N CYS A 432 -19.00 27.97 -20.87
CA CYS A 432 -19.74 27.45 -21.99
C CYS A 432 -20.60 26.26 -21.60
N LYS A 433 -21.91 26.52 -21.52
CA LYS A 433 -22.96 25.51 -21.46
C LYS A 433 -23.86 25.66 -22.68
N ILE A 434 -23.82 24.66 -23.54
CA ILE A 434 -24.68 24.53 -24.70
C ILE A 434 -25.73 23.48 -24.36
N THR A 435 -27.00 23.83 -24.52
CA THR A 435 -28.12 22.93 -24.25
C THR A 435 -29.00 22.88 -25.48
N ARG A 436 -29.23 21.67 -26.03
CA ARG A 436 -30.18 21.38 -27.12
C ARG A 436 -30.08 22.34 -28.33
N ASN A 437 -28.89 22.51 -28.88
CA ASN A 437 -28.73 23.21 -30.17
C ASN A 437 -28.71 22.20 -31.32
N ILE A 438 -29.11 22.65 -32.51
CA ILE A 438 -29.01 21.84 -33.73
C ILE A 438 -27.76 22.28 -34.50
N ILE A 439 -26.98 21.30 -34.93
CA ILE A 439 -25.78 21.49 -35.75
C ILE A 439 -25.72 20.44 -36.85
N ARG A 440 -25.17 20.80 -38.01
CA ARG A 440 -24.98 19.85 -39.11
C ARG A 440 -23.53 19.36 -39.15
N TYR A 441 -23.36 18.05 -39.11
CA TYR A 441 -22.08 17.37 -39.31
C TYR A 441 -22.03 16.73 -40.69
N ARG A 442 -20.83 16.71 -41.30
CA ARG A 442 -20.57 16.10 -42.60
C ARG A 442 -20.27 14.62 -42.42
N HIS A 443 -21.13 13.78 -42.99
CA HIS A 443 -20.89 12.35 -43.14
C HIS A 443 -19.77 12.10 -44.16
N LYS A 444 -19.07 10.96 -44.07
CA LYS A 444 -17.95 10.58 -44.98
C LYS A 444 -18.33 10.59 -46.46
N ASN A 445 -19.59 10.29 -46.78
CA ASN A 445 -20.15 10.36 -48.14
C ASN A 445 -20.51 11.78 -48.64
N GLY A 446 -20.32 12.81 -47.81
CA GLY A 446 -20.62 14.21 -48.14
C GLY A 446 -22.02 14.71 -47.78
N LYS A 447 -22.96 13.85 -47.36
CA LYS A 447 -24.27 14.29 -46.84
C LYS A 447 -24.09 14.97 -45.47
N TYR A 448 -24.99 15.90 -45.13
CA TYR A 448 -25.06 16.46 -43.77
C TYR A 448 -26.08 15.72 -42.91
N ILE A 449 -25.68 15.40 -41.68
CA ILE A 449 -26.48 14.80 -40.61
C ILE A 449 -26.81 15.87 -39.58
N TYR A 450 -28.08 15.96 -39.16
CA TYR A 450 -28.55 16.92 -38.17
C TYR A 450 -28.43 16.33 -36.78
N LEU A 451 -27.57 16.93 -35.96
CA LEU A 451 -27.36 16.53 -34.57
C LEU A 451 -27.95 17.59 -33.64
N GLU A 452 -28.85 17.16 -32.74
CA GLU A 452 -29.17 17.93 -31.55
C GLU A 452 -28.09 17.66 -30.50
N TRP A 453 -27.43 18.68 -29.99
CA TRP A 453 -26.29 18.51 -29.09
C TRP A 453 -26.34 19.43 -27.87
N SER A 454 -25.74 18.92 -26.80
CA SER A 454 -25.46 19.65 -25.57
C SER A 454 -23.99 19.47 -25.23
N SER A 455 -23.36 20.51 -24.68
CA SER A 455 -21.96 20.46 -24.30
C SER A 455 -21.69 21.31 -23.07
N GLU A 456 -20.85 20.79 -22.19
CA GLU A 456 -20.43 21.45 -20.96
C GLU A 456 -18.92 21.40 -20.84
N TYR A 457 -18.31 22.52 -20.42
CA TYR A 457 -16.88 22.61 -20.18
C TYR A 457 -16.56 22.18 -18.74
N ILE A 458 -15.62 21.24 -18.58
CA ILE A 458 -15.11 20.80 -17.29
C ILE A 458 -13.77 21.49 -17.04
N CYS A 459 -13.77 22.48 -16.14
CA CYS A 459 -12.61 23.32 -15.86
C CYS A 459 -11.39 22.54 -15.36
N ASP A 460 -11.60 21.55 -14.48
CA ASP A 460 -10.51 20.81 -13.82
C ASP A 460 -9.72 19.94 -14.81
N GLU A 461 -10.37 19.48 -15.88
CA GLU A 461 -9.77 18.60 -16.89
C GLU A 461 -9.44 19.35 -18.20
N GLU A 462 -9.82 20.62 -18.33
CA GLU A 462 -9.71 21.44 -19.54
C GLU A 462 -10.32 20.80 -20.81
N VAL A 463 -11.43 20.08 -20.66
CA VAL A 463 -12.16 19.40 -21.74
C VAL A 463 -13.63 19.81 -21.82
N TYR A 464 -14.24 19.58 -22.97
CA TYR A 464 -15.68 19.66 -23.17
C TYR A 464 -16.27 18.25 -23.20
N VAL A 465 -17.32 18.01 -22.40
CA VAL A 465 -18.15 16.81 -22.48
C VAL A 465 -19.36 17.14 -23.32
N THR A 466 -19.53 16.43 -24.43
CA THR A 466 -20.58 16.65 -25.41
C THR A 466 -21.46 15.41 -25.55
N THR A 467 -22.77 15.63 -25.55
CA THR A 467 -23.76 14.63 -25.96
C THR A 467 -24.50 15.13 -27.20
N ALA A 468 -24.80 14.23 -28.12
CA ALA A 468 -25.51 14.54 -29.34
C ALA A 468 -26.49 13.43 -29.73
N ARG A 469 -27.53 13.78 -30.46
CA ARG A 469 -28.55 12.85 -30.95
C ARG A 469 -28.84 13.13 -32.40
N ASP A 470 -28.85 12.10 -33.23
CA ASP A 470 -29.28 12.24 -34.62
C ASP A 470 -30.79 12.48 -34.69
N ILE A 471 -31.18 13.64 -35.22
CA ILE A 471 -32.56 14.05 -35.41
C ILE A 471 -32.93 14.13 -36.90
N THR A 472 -32.07 13.64 -37.80
CA THR A 472 -32.28 13.72 -39.26
C THR A 472 -33.61 13.08 -39.66
N ARG A 473 -33.88 11.86 -39.17
CA ARG A 473 -35.15 11.17 -39.45
C ARG A 473 -36.36 11.87 -38.83
N ASN A 474 -36.22 12.47 -37.66
CA ASN A 474 -37.30 13.21 -37.01
C ASN A 474 -37.68 14.44 -37.86
N LEU A 475 -36.69 15.17 -38.37
CA LEU A 475 -36.91 16.31 -39.25
C LEU A 475 -37.51 15.90 -40.61
N GLU A 476 -37.11 14.75 -41.16
CA GLU A 476 -37.70 14.19 -42.38
C GLU A 476 -39.19 13.84 -42.16
N ILE A 477 -39.52 13.13 -41.07
CA ILE A 477 -40.91 12.77 -40.71
C ILE A 477 -41.75 14.02 -40.46
N GLU A 478 -41.22 15.02 -39.74
CA GLU A 478 -41.94 16.27 -39.46
C GLU A 478 -42.24 17.05 -40.74
N LYS A 479 -41.30 17.05 -41.69
CA LYS A 479 -41.50 17.63 -43.02
C LYS A 479 -42.56 16.88 -43.82
N GLU A 480 -42.51 15.55 -43.86
CA GLU A 480 -43.52 14.71 -44.53
C GLU A 480 -44.91 14.93 -43.94
N LYS A 481 -45.01 14.92 -42.61
CA LYS A 481 -46.27 15.18 -41.88
C LYS A 481 -46.85 16.54 -42.27
N ARG A 482 -46.02 17.60 -42.28
CA ARG A 482 -46.46 18.94 -42.67
C ARG A 482 -46.99 18.98 -44.11
N THR A 483 -46.30 18.32 -45.04
CA THR A 483 -46.78 18.25 -46.44
C THR A 483 -48.09 17.48 -46.56
N LEU A 484 -48.28 16.43 -45.77
CA LEU A 484 -49.51 15.65 -45.74
C LEU A 484 -50.67 16.46 -45.15
N GLU A 485 -50.43 17.18 -44.04
CA GLU A 485 -51.42 18.07 -43.43
C GLU A 485 -51.87 19.17 -44.40
N GLU A 486 -50.93 19.79 -45.11
CA GLU A 486 -51.24 20.77 -46.16
C GLU A 486 -52.07 20.15 -47.29
N ALA A 487 -51.76 18.93 -47.72
CA ALA A 487 -52.54 18.22 -48.75
C ALA A 487 -53.97 17.86 -48.29
N VAL A 488 -54.11 17.34 -47.06
CA VAL A 488 -55.41 17.01 -46.47
C VAL A 488 -56.27 18.27 -46.31
N GLN A 489 -55.68 19.38 -45.87
CA GLN A 489 -56.41 20.64 -45.72
C GLN A 489 -56.95 21.15 -47.06
N ILE A 490 -56.15 21.03 -48.13
CA ILE A 490 -56.59 21.36 -49.50
C ILE A 490 -57.77 20.46 -49.92
N GLU A 491 -57.73 19.18 -49.60
CA GLU A 491 -58.79 18.23 -49.94
C GLU A 491 -60.09 18.49 -49.18
N VAL A 492 -60.02 18.86 -47.89
CA VAL A 492 -61.18 19.27 -47.09
C VAL A 492 -61.85 20.50 -47.69
N VAL A 493 -61.07 21.56 -47.95
CA VAL A 493 -61.60 22.80 -48.55
C VAL A 493 -62.23 22.54 -49.92
N LYS A 494 -61.61 21.68 -50.73
CA LYS A 494 -62.14 21.25 -52.03
C LYS A 494 -63.49 20.54 -51.88
N ASN A 495 -63.62 19.62 -50.93
CA ASN A 495 -64.87 18.86 -50.70
C ASN A 495 -66.00 19.74 -50.15
N GLU A 496 -65.70 20.64 -49.21
CA GLU A 496 -66.69 21.62 -48.71
C GLU A 496 -67.17 22.54 -49.85
N PHE A 497 -66.25 23.01 -50.69
CA PHE A 497 -66.58 23.81 -51.86
C PHE A 497 -67.54 23.07 -52.81
N PHE A 498 -67.24 21.82 -53.17
CA PHE A 498 -68.12 21.02 -54.04
C PHE A 498 -69.48 20.70 -53.40
N SER A 499 -69.52 20.43 -52.10
CA SER A 499 -70.76 20.16 -51.36
C SER A 499 -71.67 21.40 -51.36
N ASN A 500 -71.12 22.57 -51.01
CA ASN A 500 -71.84 23.84 -50.98
C ASN A 500 -72.36 24.21 -52.37
N ILE A 501 -71.54 24.07 -53.40
CA ILE A 501 -71.94 24.29 -54.80
C ILE A 501 -73.08 23.35 -55.20
N SER A 502 -72.98 22.06 -54.85
CA SER A 502 -74.02 21.08 -55.17
C SER A 502 -75.35 21.44 -54.50
N HIS A 503 -75.33 21.91 -53.25
CA HIS A 503 -76.52 22.38 -52.54
C HIS A 503 -77.14 23.63 -53.18
N GLU A 504 -76.32 24.60 -53.56
CA GLU A 504 -76.78 25.82 -54.24
C GLU A 504 -77.31 25.55 -55.66
N PHE A 505 -76.81 24.53 -56.36
CA PHE A 505 -77.37 24.09 -57.65
C PHE A 505 -78.67 23.30 -57.50
N ARG A 506 -78.75 22.38 -56.54
CA ARG A 506 -79.91 21.50 -56.35
C ARG A 506 -81.19 22.29 -56.01
N THR A 507 -81.07 23.36 -55.24
CA THR A 507 -82.21 24.18 -54.78
C THR A 507 -83.01 24.80 -55.95
N PRO A 508 -82.42 25.61 -56.84
CA PRO A 508 -83.14 26.15 -58.00
C PRO A 508 -83.57 25.06 -59.00
N ILE A 509 -82.78 23.99 -59.19
CA ILE A 509 -83.17 22.85 -60.06
C ILE A 509 -84.44 22.18 -59.53
N ASN A 510 -84.50 21.88 -58.23
CA ASN A 510 -85.67 21.26 -57.61
C ASN A 510 -86.91 22.16 -57.69
N ILE A 511 -86.75 23.49 -57.56
CA ILE A 511 -87.86 24.43 -57.71
C ILE A 511 -88.36 24.47 -59.17
N ILE A 512 -87.45 24.47 -60.15
CA ILE A 512 -87.81 24.40 -61.57
C ILE A 512 -88.57 23.12 -61.87
N LEU A 513 -88.04 21.96 -61.45
CA LEU A 513 -88.65 20.65 -61.65
C LEU A 513 -90.00 20.53 -60.95
N GLY A 514 -90.12 20.93 -59.69
CA GLY A 514 -91.39 20.91 -58.95
C GLY A 514 -92.44 21.83 -59.57
N THR A 515 -92.02 23.01 -60.04
CA THR A 515 -92.92 23.94 -60.75
C THR A 515 -93.41 23.32 -62.07
N MET A 516 -92.52 22.67 -62.83
CA MET A 516 -92.88 21.94 -64.05
C MET A 516 -93.85 20.78 -63.78
N GLN A 517 -93.64 20.01 -62.71
CA GLN A 517 -94.55 18.93 -62.31
C GLN A 517 -95.96 19.44 -61.97
N VAL A 518 -96.06 20.58 -61.27
CA VAL A 518 -97.36 21.21 -60.97
C VAL A 518 -98.05 21.70 -62.24
N ILE A 519 -97.31 22.30 -63.16
CA ILE A 519 -97.83 22.68 -64.48
C ILE A 519 -98.39 21.44 -65.19
N ASN A 520 -97.61 20.36 -65.30
CA ASN A 520 -98.04 19.13 -65.96
C ASN A 520 -99.29 18.51 -65.31
N LYS A 521 -99.32 18.42 -63.97
CA LYS A 521 -100.49 17.88 -63.25
C LYS A 521 -101.76 18.71 -63.45
N ASN A 522 -101.63 20.03 -63.57
CA ASN A 522 -102.77 20.92 -63.86
C ASN A 522 -103.25 20.78 -65.31
N ILE A 523 -102.34 20.49 -66.24
CA ILE A 523 -102.67 20.14 -67.62
C ILE A 523 -103.44 18.82 -67.66
N ASP A 524 -102.96 17.77 -67.00
CA ASP A 524 -103.61 16.45 -66.96
C ASP A 524 -105.03 16.50 -66.37
N LYS A 525 -105.25 17.40 -65.40
CA LYS A 525 -106.55 17.61 -64.75
C LYS A 525 -107.46 18.61 -65.48
N ASN A 526 -107.05 19.12 -66.65
CA ASN A 526 -107.76 20.17 -67.39
C ASN A 526 -108.11 21.43 -66.56
N ASN A 527 -107.34 21.72 -65.51
CA ASN A 527 -107.55 22.86 -64.60
C ASN A 527 -106.48 23.93 -64.83
N ILE A 528 -106.50 24.51 -66.03
CA ILE A 528 -105.47 25.47 -66.48
C ILE A 528 -105.98 26.90 -66.29
N GLN A 529 -105.33 27.65 -65.40
CA GLN A 529 -105.57 29.08 -65.22
C GLN A 529 -104.33 29.88 -65.67
N ILE A 530 -104.53 30.86 -66.56
CA ILE A 530 -103.46 31.69 -67.15
C ILE A 530 -102.63 32.41 -66.07
N ASN A 531 -103.28 32.88 -65.00
CA ASN A 531 -102.58 33.56 -63.90
C ASN A 531 -101.63 32.63 -63.13
N ASN A 532 -101.98 31.34 -62.98
CA ASN A 532 -101.10 30.34 -62.36
C ASN A 532 -99.92 30.00 -63.27
N LEU A 533 -100.14 29.85 -64.57
CA LEU A 533 -99.07 29.64 -65.56
C LEU A 533 -98.06 30.79 -65.55
N LYS A 534 -98.52 32.06 -65.58
CA LYS A 534 -97.62 33.23 -65.49
C LYS A 534 -96.79 33.23 -64.20
N LYS A 535 -97.38 32.83 -63.08
CA LYS A 535 -96.69 32.71 -61.79
C LYS A 535 -95.63 31.60 -61.81
N HIS A 536 -95.97 30.43 -62.35
CA HIS A 536 -95.04 29.30 -62.48
C HIS A 536 -93.88 29.58 -63.45
N THR A 537 -94.15 30.15 -64.63
CA THR A 537 -93.09 30.55 -65.58
C THR A 537 -92.17 31.61 -64.99
N LYS A 538 -92.69 32.53 -64.14
CA LYS A 538 -91.87 33.49 -63.40
C LYS A 538 -90.90 32.79 -62.43
N TYR A 539 -91.35 31.78 -61.69
CA TYR A 539 -90.47 31.00 -60.79
C TYR A 539 -89.40 30.21 -61.54
N ILE A 540 -89.74 29.59 -62.67
CA ILE A 540 -88.77 28.88 -63.51
C ILE A 540 -87.71 29.85 -64.05
N LYS A 541 -88.13 31.00 -64.59
CA LYS A 541 -87.24 32.04 -65.12
C LYS A 541 -86.30 32.58 -64.04
N GLN A 542 -86.82 32.90 -62.85
CA GLN A 542 -86.00 33.41 -61.74
C GLN A 542 -84.95 32.39 -61.27
N ASN A 543 -85.32 31.11 -61.14
CA ASN A 543 -84.39 30.08 -60.69
C ASN A 543 -83.38 29.68 -61.80
N SER A 544 -83.74 29.81 -63.08
CA SER A 544 -82.81 29.63 -64.20
C SER A 544 -81.75 30.73 -64.23
N TYR A 545 -82.11 31.99 -63.96
CA TYR A 545 -81.13 33.07 -63.79
C TYR A 545 -80.27 32.90 -62.54
N ARG A 546 -80.84 32.33 -61.46
CA ARG A 546 -80.07 32.00 -60.26
C ARG A 546 -79.00 30.93 -60.56
N LEU A 547 -79.34 29.91 -61.36
CA LEU A 547 -78.37 28.92 -61.85
C LEU A 547 -77.27 29.55 -62.71
N LEU A 548 -77.63 30.41 -63.66
CA LEU A 548 -76.63 31.10 -64.51
C LEU A 548 -75.67 31.99 -63.71
N ARG A 549 -76.15 32.61 -62.62
CA ARG A 549 -75.31 33.38 -61.69
C ARG A 549 -74.42 32.52 -60.78
N LEU A 550 -74.69 31.22 -60.67
CA LEU A 550 -73.86 30.28 -59.90
C LEU A 550 -72.78 29.62 -60.76
N VAL A 551 -72.95 29.62 -62.09
CA VAL A 551 -71.97 29.07 -63.06
C VAL A 551 -70.96 30.12 -63.52
N ASN A 552 -71.39 31.38 -63.65
CA ASN A 552 -70.53 32.53 -63.97
C ASN A 552 -69.99 33.16 -62.70
#